data_AF-A0A8S1UCV1-F1
#
_entry.id   AF-A0A8S1UCV1-F1
#
_cell.length_a   1.000
_cell.length_b   1.000
_cell.length_c   1.000
_cell.angle_alpha   90.00
_cell.angle_beta   90.00
_cell.angle_gamma   90.00
#
_symmetry.space_group_name_H-M   'P 1'
#
loop_
_entity.id
_entity.type
_entity.pdbx_description
1 polymer ?
#
loop_
_entity_poly.entity_id
_entity_poly.type
_entity_poly.pdbx_seq_one_letter_code
_entity_poly.pdbx_strand_id
1 'polypeptide(L)'
;MIEKEEEFVCSINHKLPIYMIVCKKKVEKNKRLLCNQCMDNLESNLNNVMSFRKVALSIEENQKIKVKQVEYNIIKNIKQIDELQKTLHQLKQHITQQLNQLIRNTDEWIKFLQQIGQQYVNYSFFEELDNLINKVSIQQFYIQSFNYLNQLNQSFMVSKDNQQIELIQVI
;
A
#
# COMPACT_ATOMS: atom_id res chain seq x y z
N MET A 1 17.26 -38.76 3.35
CA MET A 1 17.89 -40.06 3.06
C MET A 1 17.29 -40.55 1.76
N ILE A 2 18.11 -40.92 0.77
CA ILE A 2 17.64 -41.46 -0.51
C ILE A 2 17.79 -42.98 -0.38
N GLU A 3 16.69 -43.70 -0.40
CA GLU A 3 16.68 -45.16 -0.38
C GLU A 3 17.30 -45.67 -1.69
N LYS A 4 18.24 -46.61 -1.61
CA LYS A 4 18.85 -47.23 -2.80
C LYS A 4 18.04 -48.45 -3.26
N GLU A 5 18.11 -48.79 -4.54
CA GLU A 5 17.42 -49.97 -5.07
C GLU A 5 17.82 -51.27 -4.35
N GLU A 6 19.08 -51.34 -3.94
CA GLU A 6 19.69 -52.43 -3.15
C GLU A 6 19.07 -52.60 -1.75
N GLU A 7 18.43 -51.55 -1.22
CA GLU A 7 17.82 -51.55 0.12
C GLU A 7 16.39 -52.12 0.09
N PHE A 8 15.81 -52.34 -1.10
CA PHE A 8 14.48 -52.92 -1.24
C PHE A 8 14.51 -54.45 -1.10
N VAL A 9 13.69 -54.96 -0.18
CA VAL A 9 13.63 -56.40 0.14
C VAL A 9 12.32 -57.01 -0.37
N CYS A 10 12.36 -58.26 -0.88
CA CYS A 10 11.11 -58.95 -1.27
C CYS A 10 10.22 -59.12 -0.02
N SER A 11 8.91 -59.17 -0.24
CA SER A 11 7.89 -59.50 0.77
C SER A 11 8.20 -60.71 1.66
N ILE A 12 8.97 -61.69 1.20
CA ILE A 12 9.34 -62.92 1.92
C ILE A 12 10.88 -62.98 2.19
N ASN A 13 11.61 -61.88 2.01
CA ASN A 13 13.05 -61.79 2.30
C ASN A 13 13.96 -62.79 1.55
N HIS A 14 13.61 -63.20 0.32
CA HIS A 14 14.45 -64.09 -0.50
C HIS A 14 15.85 -63.53 -0.87
N LYS A 15 16.16 -62.28 -0.53
CA LYS A 15 17.40 -61.57 -0.92
C LYS A 15 17.65 -61.57 -2.44
N LEU A 16 16.58 -61.47 -3.21
CA LEU A 16 16.60 -61.41 -4.68
C LEU A 16 16.11 -60.03 -5.16
N PRO A 17 16.56 -59.56 -6.35
CA PRO A 17 16.14 -58.29 -6.91
C PRO A 17 14.61 -58.21 -7.09
N ILE A 18 14.06 -57.01 -6.91
CA ILE A 18 12.63 -56.74 -7.10
C ILE A 18 12.34 -56.50 -8.56
N TYR A 19 11.41 -57.26 -9.13
CA TYR A 19 11.01 -57.12 -10.53
C TYR A 19 9.63 -56.47 -10.66
N MET A 20 8.76 -56.72 -9.70
CA MET A 20 7.36 -56.33 -9.78
C MET A 20 6.81 -55.79 -8.46
N ILE A 21 5.77 -54.97 -8.58
CA ILE A 21 5.07 -54.33 -7.48
C ILE A 21 3.58 -54.66 -7.55
N VAL A 22 3.01 -55.09 -6.43
CA VAL A 22 1.56 -55.28 -6.28
C VAL A 22 0.89 -53.93 -6.00
N CYS A 23 -0.01 -53.52 -6.90
CA CYS A 23 -0.71 -52.23 -6.83
C CYS A 23 -2.05 -52.30 -6.07
N LYS A 24 -2.39 -53.43 -5.44
CA LYS A 24 -3.63 -53.58 -4.65
C LYS A 24 -3.56 -52.80 -3.34
N LYS A 25 -4.55 -51.93 -3.11
CA LYS A 25 -4.64 -51.08 -1.89
C LYS A 25 -4.72 -51.88 -0.59
N LYS A 26 -5.33 -53.08 -0.63
CA LYS A 26 -5.49 -53.97 0.53
C LYS A 26 -4.21 -54.72 0.95
N VAL A 27 -3.16 -54.70 0.13
CA VAL A 27 -1.88 -55.35 0.44
C VAL A 27 -1.03 -54.42 1.31
N GLU A 28 -0.50 -54.95 2.41
CA GLU A 28 0.42 -54.24 3.31
C GLU A 28 1.67 -53.77 2.56
N LYS A 29 2.23 -52.61 2.92
CA LYS A 29 3.31 -51.95 2.16
C LYS A 29 4.54 -52.85 1.95
N ASN A 30 4.96 -53.54 3.00
CA ASN A 30 6.07 -54.50 3.01
C ASN A 30 5.83 -55.74 2.14
N LYS A 31 4.57 -56.06 1.81
CA LYS A 31 4.20 -57.21 0.97
C LYS A 31 4.04 -56.86 -0.51
N ARG A 32 4.32 -55.62 -0.92
CA ARG A 32 4.09 -55.16 -2.30
C ARG A 32 5.24 -55.45 -3.24
N LEU A 33 6.46 -55.61 -2.75
CA LEU A 33 7.65 -55.81 -3.57
C LEU A 33 7.88 -57.30 -3.81
N LEU A 34 7.98 -57.70 -5.08
CA LEU A 34 8.09 -59.10 -5.50
C LEU A 34 9.37 -59.32 -6.30
N CYS A 35 10.18 -60.29 -5.87
CA CYS A 35 11.22 -60.90 -6.71
C CYS A 35 10.64 -62.00 -7.61
N ASN A 36 11.45 -62.57 -8.50
CA ASN A 36 11.05 -63.66 -9.39
C ASN A 36 10.43 -64.86 -8.63
N GLN A 37 11.06 -65.35 -7.56
CA GLN A 37 10.52 -66.46 -6.75
C GLN A 37 9.18 -66.11 -6.09
N CYS A 38 9.02 -64.86 -5.62
CA CYS A 38 7.77 -64.37 -5.06
C CYS A 38 6.65 -64.36 -6.14
N MET A 39 7.00 -64.22 -7.43
CA MET A 39 6.04 -64.27 -8.55
C MET A 39 5.67 -65.69 -8.97
N ASP A 40 6.62 -66.63 -8.96
CA ASP A 40 6.36 -68.02 -9.35
C ASP A 40 5.35 -68.70 -8.41
N ASN A 41 5.35 -68.29 -7.13
CA ASN A 41 4.42 -68.77 -6.11
C ASN A 41 3.08 -68.00 -6.06
N LEU A 42 2.89 -67.01 -6.95
CA LEU A 42 1.72 -66.15 -6.96
C LEU A 42 0.64 -66.80 -7.82
N GLU A 43 -0.28 -67.52 -7.19
CA GLU A 43 -1.42 -68.16 -7.86
C GLU A 43 -2.28 -67.13 -8.62
N SER A 44 -2.09 -67.11 -9.94
CA SER A 44 -3.06 -66.83 -11.01
C SER A 44 -3.85 -65.50 -11.04
N ASN A 45 -3.63 -64.54 -10.14
CA ASN A 45 -4.31 -63.24 -10.16
C ASN A 45 -3.35 -62.03 -10.37
N LEU A 46 -2.71 -61.99 -11.54
CA LEU A 46 -1.76 -60.95 -12.00
C LEU A 46 -2.39 -59.59 -12.34
N ASN A 47 -3.71 -59.42 -12.23
CA ASN A 47 -4.44 -58.24 -12.75
C ASN A 47 -4.12 -56.88 -12.08
N ASN A 48 -3.17 -56.81 -11.13
CA ASN A 48 -2.79 -55.57 -10.44
C ASN A 48 -1.31 -55.57 -10.07
N VAL A 49 -0.46 -56.01 -11.00
CA VAL A 49 0.99 -56.02 -10.83
C VAL A 49 1.63 -55.13 -11.89
N MET A 50 2.59 -54.31 -11.49
CA MET A 50 3.35 -53.44 -12.39
C MET A 50 4.84 -53.75 -12.28
N SER A 51 5.58 -53.52 -13.37
CA SER A 51 7.03 -53.57 -13.35
C SER A 51 7.59 -52.56 -12.34
N PHE A 52 8.49 -53.00 -11.47
CA PHE A 52 9.18 -52.17 -10.50
C PHE A 52 9.84 -50.96 -11.17
N ARG A 53 10.61 -51.19 -12.24
CA ARG A 53 11.28 -50.13 -13.00
C ARG A 53 10.32 -49.05 -13.51
N LYS A 54 9.14 -49.44 -14.02
CA LYS A 54 8.14 -48.47 -14.50
C LYS A 54 7.59 -47.62 -13.36
N VAL A 55 7.30 -48.24 -12.21
CA VAL A 55 6.79 -47.53 -11.03
C VAL A 55 7.85 -46.62 -10.43
N ALA A 56 9.09 -47.10 -10.31
CA ALA A 56 10.23 -46.32 -9.82
C ALA A 56 10.43 -45.05 -10.66
N LEU A 57 10.52 -45.19 -11.99
CA LEU A 57 10.64 -44.06 -12.91
C LEU A 57 9.47 -43.08 -12.80
N SER A 58 8.24 -43.59 -12.67
CA SER A 58 7.06 -42.74 -12.50
C SER A 58 7.08 -41.96 -11.18
N ILE A 59 7.52 -42.60 -10.09
CA ILE A 59 7.68 -41.95 -8.79
C ILE A 59 8.77 -40.88 -8.88
N GLU A 60 9.93 -41.19 -9.47
CA GLU A 60 11.03 -40.24 -9.66
C GLU A 60 10.58 -39.01 -10.46
N GLU A 61 9.89 -39.21 -11.57
CA GLU A 61 9.40 -38.09 -12.40
C GLU A 61 8.38 -37.24 -11.65
N ASN A 62 7.46 -37.87 -10.94
CA ASN A 62 6.50 -37.16 -10.08
C ASN A 62 7.22 -36.36 -8.98
N GLN A 63 8.30 -36.89 -8.40
CA GLN A 63 9.09 -36.15 -7.41
C GLN A 63 9.83 -34.99 -8.04
N LYS A 64 10.43 -35.14 -9.23
CA LYS A 64 11.06 -34.03 -9.96
C LYS A 64 10.07 -32.91 -10.25
N ILE A 65 8.85 -33.25 -10.67
CA ILE A 65 7.78 -32.26 -10.91
C ILE A 65 7.42 -31.54 -9.61
N LYS A 66 7.23 -32.28 -8.50
CA LYS A 66 6.93 -31.68 -7.19
C LYS A 66 8.03 -30.75 -6.72
N VAL A 67 9.30 -31.15 -6.85
CA VAL A 67 10.45 -30.32 -6.49
C VAL A 67 10.42 -29.02 -7.28
N LYS A 68 10.28 -29.09 -8.62
CA LYS A 68 10.18 -27.90 -9.47
C LYS A 68 9.03 -26.97 -9.07
N GLN A 69 7.87 -27.52 -8.73
CA GLN A 69 6.71 -26.74 -8.28
C GLN A 69 6.99 -26.07 -6.92
N VAL A 70 7.59 -26.80 -5.98
CA VAL A 70 7.97 -26.27 -4.67
C VAL A 70 9.02 -25.17 -4.82
N GLU A 71 10.07 -25.38 -5.60
CA GLU A 71 11.10 -24.38 -5.89
C GLU A 71 10.50 -23.12 -6.52
N TYR A 72 9.63 -23.27 -7.52
CA TYR A 72 8.92 -22.14 -8.12
C TYR A 72 8.12 -21.34 -7.09
N ASN A 73 7.36 -22.03 -6.23
CA ASN A 73 6.56 -21.38 -5.19
C ASN A 73 7.44 -20.69 -4.14
N ILE A 74 8.56 -21.31 -3.75
CA ILE A 74 9.52 -20.71 -2.82
C ILE A 74 10.09 -19.41 -3.41
N ILE A 75 10.56 -19.45 -4.67
CA ILE A 75 11.11 -18.26 -5.34
C ILE A 75 10.07 -17.15 -5.44
N LYS A 76 8.82 -17.50 -5.79
CA LYS A 76 7.72 -16.54 -5.84
C LYS A 76 7.46 -15.90 -4.47
N ASN A 77 7.41 -16.70 -3.41
CA ASN A 77 7.18 -16.18 -2.06
C ASN A 77 8.34 -15.30 -1.57
N ILE A 78 9.60 -15.65 -1.89
CA ILE A 78 10.76 -14.81 -1.59
C ILE A 78 10.61 -13.43 -2.23
N LYS A 79 10.19 -13.36 -3.50
CA LYS A 79 9.95 -12.08 -4.18
C LYS A 79 8.85 -11.26 -3.52
N GLN A 80 7.74 -11.89 -3.12
CA GLN A 80 6.66 -11.22 -2.43
C GLN A 80 7.08 -10.67 -1.06
N ILE A 81 7.92 -11.41 -0.33
CA ILE A 81 8.49 -10.95 0.95
C ILE A 81 9.41 -9.74 0.72
N ASP A 82 10.25 -9.76 -0.32
CA ASP A 82 11.13 -8.64 -0.67
C ASP A 82 10.33 -7.37 -1.05
N GLU A 83 9.27 -7.53 -1.84
CA GLU A 83 8.34 -6.44 -2.16
C GLU A 83 7.68 -5.85 -0.90
N LEU A 84 7.17 -6.72 -0.02
CA LEU A 84 6.59 -6.29 1.25
C LEU A 84 7.60 -5.52 2.11
N GLN A 85 8.84 -6.01 2.19
CA GLN A 85 9.91 -5.34 2.93
C GLN A 85 10.19 -3.94 2.37
N LYS A 86 10.22 -3.77 1.04
CA LYS A 86 10.37 -2.46 0.39
C LYS A 86 9.22 -1.53 0.72
N THR A 87 7.98 -2.02 0.66
CA THR A 87 6.79 -1.22 1.04
C THR A 87 6.84 -0.78 2.49
N LEU A 88 7.23 -1.66 3.41
CA LEU A 88 7.40 -1.30 4.83
C LEU A 88 8.50 -0.25 5.03
N HIS A 89 9.59 -0.33 4.28
CA HIS A 89 10.64 0.67 4.33
C HIS A 89 10.16 2.04 3.85
N GLN A 90 9.40 2.08 2.74
CA GLN A 90 8.79 3.30 2.22
C GLN A 90 7.80 3.91 3.22
N LEU A 91 6.96 3.08 3.84
CA LEU A 91 6.01 3.53 4.87
C LEU A 91 6.75 4.15 6.06
N LYS A 92 7.82 3.50 6.55
CA LYS A 92 8.66 4.04 7.62
C LYS A 92 9.23 5.41 7.25
N GLN A 93 9.77 5.55 6.05
CA GLN A 93 10.31 6.83 5.56
C GLN A 93 9.23 7.91 5.53
N HIS A 94 8.05 7.58 5.01
CA HIS A 94 6.92 8.51 4.94
C HIS A 94 6.48 8.99 6.34
N ILE A 95 6.30 8.07 7.29
CA ILE A 95 5.95 8.43 8.67
C ILE A 95 7.03 9.33 9.29
N THR A 96 8.31 9.01 9.08
CA THR A 96 9.42 9.83 9.58
C THR A 96 9.39 11.24 9.01
N GLN A 97 9.09 11.39 7.72
CA GLN A 97 8.95 12.70 7.07
C GLN A 97 7.78 13.50 7.66
N GLN A 98 6.63 12.86 7.87
CA GLN A 98 5.46 13.50 8.47
C GLN A 98 5.73 13.98 9.90
N LEU A 99 6.39 13.15 10.72
CA LEU A 99 6.80 13.54 12.07
C LEU A 99 7.77 14.73 12.06
N ASN A 100 8.76 14.70 11.16
CA ASN A 100 9.70 15.82 11.02
C ASN A 100 9.01 17.11 10.57
N GLN A 101 7.97 17.02 9.73
CA GLN A 101 7.19 18.18 9.32
C GLN A 101 6.39 18.75 10.49
N LEU A 102 5.74 17.89 11.30
CA LEU A 102 5.03 18.32 12.50
C LEU A 102 5.96 19.06 13.47
N ILE A 103 7.17 18.54 13.72
CA ILE A 103 8.17 19.18 14.58
C ILE A 103 8.51 20.58 14.06
N ARG A 104 8.77 20.73 12.76
CA ARG A 104 9.05 22.05 12.16
C ARG A 104 7.88 23.01 12.31
N ASN A 105 6.66 22.55 12.06
CA ASN A 105 5.47 23.38 12.21
C ASN A 105 5.31 23.86 13.66
N THR A 106 5.59 22.99 14.65
CA THR A 106 5.55 23.39 16.07
C THR A 106 6.64 24.41 16.41
N ASP A 107 7.85 24.26 15.87
CA ASP A 107 8.93 25.24 16.08
C ASP A 107 8.59 26.60 15.47
N GLU A 108 8.01 26.61 14.26
CA GLU A 108 7.54 27.83 13.59
C GLU A 108 6.42 28.50 14.40
N TRP A 109 5.50 27.71 14.95
CA TRP A 109 4.44 28.25 15.78
C TRP A 109 4.98 28.85 17.09
N ILE A 110 5.95 28.19 17.74
CA ILE A 110 6.63 28.75 18.93
C ILE A 110 7.27 30.09 18.59
N LYS A 111 8.01 30.18 17.47
CA LYS A 111 8.63 31.44 17.04
C LYS A 111 7.60 32.53 16.76
N PHE A 112 6.49 32.19 16.11
CA PHE A 112 5.40 33.12 15.87
C PHE A 112 4.78 33.65 17.17
N LEU A 113 4.51 32.77 18.15
CA LEU A 113 4.01 33.17 19.45
C LEU A 113 5.01 34.06 20.21
N GLN A 114 6.30 33.77 20.12
CA GLN A 114 7.35 34.63 20.67
C GLN A 114 7.36 36.01 20.02
N GLN A 115 7.22 36.09 18.70
CA GLN A 115 7.13 37.37 17.97
C GLN A 115 5.92 38.18 18.40
N ILE A 116 4.75 37.55 18.52
CA ILE A 116 3.55 38.20 19.06
C ILE A 116 3.84 38.74 20.47
N GLY A 117 4.38 37.91 21.35
CA GLY A 117 4.72 38.32 22.72
C GLY A 117 5.65 39.54 22.75
N GLN A 118 6.69 39.56 21.90
CA GLN A 118 7.61 40.69 21.78
C GLN A 118 6.93 41.97 21.28
N GLN A 119 6.00 41.87 20.33
CA GLN A 119 5.22 43.03 19.86
C GLN A 119 4.41 43.68 20.99
N TYR A 120 3.80 42.88 21.86
CA TYR A 120 3.02 43.41 23.00
C TYR A 120 3.89 43.94 24.15
N VAL A 121 5.12 43.46 24.30
CA VAL A 121 6.06 43.94 25.33
C VAL A 121 6.72 45.27 24.92
N ASN A 122 6.97 45.48 23.63
CA ASN A 122 7.51 46.72 23.09
C ASN A 122 6.43 47.80 22.90
N TYR A 123 5.65 48.04 23.95
CA TYR A 123 4.65 49.09 23.98
C TYR A 123 5.32 50.48 23.86
N SER A 124 4.93 51.24 22.84
CA SER A 124 5.22 52.67 22.72
C SER A 124 3.91 53.44 22.75
N PHE A 125 3.68 54.18 23.84
CA PHE A 125 2.52 55.07 23.97
C PHE A 125 2.44 56.04 22.78
N PHE A 126 3.57 56.55 22.29
CA PHE A 126 3.61 57.48 21.18
C PHE A 126 3.19 56.83 19.86
N GLU A 127 3.57 55.57 19.60
CA GLU A 127 3.13 54.86 18.39
C GLU A 127 1.63 54.54 18.44
N GLU A 128 1.09 54.17 19.60
CA GLU A 128 -0.35 53.98 19.79
C GLU A 128 -1.12 55.29 19.64
N LEU A 129 -0.59 56.39 20.17
CA LEU A 129 -1.17 57.72 20.01
C LEU A 129 -1.19 58.15 18.53
N ASP A 130 -0.08 57.97 17.80
CA ASP A 130 -0.01 58.27 16.37
C ASP A 130 -0.97 57.41 15.55
N ASN A 131 -1.09 56.13 15.88
CA ASN A 131 -2.07 55.23 15.25
C ASN A 131 -3.52 55.67 15.49
N LEU A 132 -3.84 56.16 16.69
CA LEU A 132 -5.15 56.72 17.01
C LEU A 132 -5.43 58.00 16.24
N ILE A 133 -4.47 58.93 16.18
CA ILE A 133 -4.59 60.18 15.42
C ILE A 133 -4.84 59.86 13.93
N ASN A 134 -4.07 58.92 13.36
CA ASN A 134 -4.19 58.52 11.97
C ASN A 134 -5.52 57.81 11.65
N LYS A 135 -6.06 57.00 12.56
CA LYS A 135 -7.38 56.39 12.38
C LYS A 135 -8.50 57.43 12.35
N VAL A 136 -8.42 58.45 13.21
CA VAL A 136 -9.41 59.53 13.24
C VAL A 136 -9.35 60.37 11.96
N SER A 137 -8.15 60.69 11.47
CA SER A 137 -8.00 61.46 10.23
C SER A 137 -8.52 60.71 9.00
N ILE A 138 -8.26 59.40 8.92
CA ILE A 138 -8.78 58.53 7.84
C ILE A 138 -10.31 58.45 7.90
N GLN A 139 -10.91 58.27 9.08
CA GLN A 139 -12.38 58.26 9.22
C GLN A 139 -13.00 59.60 8.80
N GLN A 140 -12.39 60.72 9.18
CA GLN A 140 -12.82 62.05 8.76
C GLN A 140 -12.74 62.22 7.24
N PHE A 141 -11.68 61.72 6.61
CA PHE A 141 -11.54 61.73 5.15
C PHE A 141 -12.63 60.91 4.45
N TYR A 142 -12.99 59.73 4.98
CA TYR A 142 -14.09 58.93 4.42
C TYR A 142 -15.44 59.64 4.53
N ILE A 143 -15.72 60.27 5.67
CA ILE A 143 -16.96 61.03 5.88
C ILE A 143 -17.03 62.22 4.92
N GLN A 144 -15.93 62.96 4.74
CA GLN A 144 -15.86 64.07 3.80
C GLN A 144 -16.05 63.61 2.35
N SER A 145 -15.39 62.51 1.96
CA SER A 145 -15.51 61.93 0.62
C SER A 145 -16.93 61.43 0.33
N PHE A 146 -17.58 60.80 1.32
CA PHE A 146 -18.97 60.36 1.22
C PHE A 146 -19.95 61.54 1.07
N ASN A 147 -19.74 62.61 1.86
CA ASN A 147 -20.55 63.83 1.75
C ASN A 147 -20.38 64.51 0.39
N TYR A 148 -19.16 64.56 -0.15
CA TYR A 148 -18.90 65.07 -1.49
C TYR A 148 -19.60 64.26 -2.58
N LEU A 149 -19.56 62.92 -2.50
CA LEU A 149 -20.29 62.04 -3.42
C LEU A 149 -21.81 62.27 -3.35
N ASN A 150 -22.37 62.46 -2.16
CA ASN A 150 -23.79 62.77 -2.01
C ASN A 150 -24.16 64.12 -2.61
N GLN A 151 -23.32 65.15 -2.45
CA GLN A 151 -23.53 66.45 -3.08
C GLN A 151 -23.49 66.37 -4.60
N LEU A 152 -22.54 65.62 -5.17
CA LEU A 152 -22.50 65.36 -6.60
C LEU A 152 -23.77 64.68 -7.08
N ASN A 153 -24.19 63.59 -6.41
CA ASN A 153 -25.41 62.88 -6.78
C ASN A 153 -26.66 63.76 -6.73
N GLN A 154 -26.79 64.61 -5.70
CA GLN A 154 -27.88 65.58 -5.62
C GLN A 154 -27.83 66.60 -6.76
N SER A 155 -26.65 67.12 -7.09
CA SER A 155 -26.50 68.06 -8.22
C SER A 155 -26.84 67.42 -9.57
N PHE A 156 -26.50 66.15 -9.78
CA PHE A 156 -26.86 65.40 -10.98
C PHE A 156 -28.37 65.11 -11.07
N MET A 157 -29.03 64.80 -9.96
CA MET A 157 -30.49 64.62 -9.94
C MET A 157 -31.22 65.92 -10.31
N VAL A 158 -30.82 67.05 -9.72
CA VAL A 158 -31.38 68.37 -10.08
C VAL A 158 -31.13 68.72 -11.55
N SER A 159 -29.97 68.37 -12.10
CA SER A 159 -29.67 68.61 -13.53
C SER A 159 -30.53 67.76 -14.48
N LYS A 160 -30.89 66.53 -14.08
CA LYS A 160 -31.76 65.63 -14.87
C LYS A 160 -33.21 66.08 -14.84
N ASP A 161 -33.68 66.55 -13.69
CA ASP A 161 -35.03 67.09 -13.56
C ASP A 161 -35.20 68.35 -14.43
N ASN A 162 -34.17 69.22 -14.48
CA ASN A 162 -34.18 70.39 -15.36
C ASN A 162 -34.13 70.03 -16.85
N GLN A 163 -33.39 68.98 -17.25
CA GLN A 163 -33.38 68.50 -18.65
C GLN A 163 -34.71 67.86 -19.08
N GLN A 164 -35.45 67.21 -18.17
CA GLN A 164 -36.79 66.70 -18.47
C GLN A 164 -37.82 67.83 -18.60
N ILE A 165 -37.68 68.92 -17.84
CA ILE A 165 -38.56 70.10 -17.96
C ILE A 165 -38.36 70.79 -19.32
N GLU A 166 -37.13 70.89 -19.84
CA GLU A 166 -36.87 71.46 -21.17
C GLU A 166 -37.42 70.59 -22.31
N LEU A 167 -37.39 69.25 -22.17
CA LEU A 167 -37.97 68.34 -23.18
C LEU A 167 -39.51 68.38 -23.25
N ILE A 168 -40.19 68.76 -22.17
CA ILE A 168 -41.66 68.90 -22.14
C ILE A 168 -42.12 70.24 -22.75
N GLN A 169 -41.25 71.26 -22.82
CA GLN A 169 -41.60 72.56 -23.44
C GLN A 169 -41.41 72.60 -24.97
N VAL A 170 -40.98 71.51 -25.61
CA VAL A 170 -40.73 71.43 -27.06
C VAL A 170 -41.74 70.52 -27.80
N ILE A 171 -42.82 70.09 -27.15
CA ILE A 171 -43.96 69.39 -27.77
C ILE A 171 -45.22 70.26 -27.65
#